data_AF-W2SKD7-F1
#
_entry.id   AF-W2SKD7-F1
#
_cell.length_a   1.000
_cell.length_b   1.000
_cell.length_c   1.000
_cell.angle_alpha   90.00
_cell.angle_beta   90.00
_cell.angle_gamma   90.00
#
_symmetry.space_group_name_H-M   'P 1'
#
loop_
_entity.id
_entity.type
_entity.pdbx_description
1 polymer ?
#
loop_
_entity_poly.entity_id
_entity_poly.type
_entity_poly.pdbx_seq_one_letter_code
_entity_poly.pdbx_strand_id
1 'polypeptide(L)'
;MTAVNTALNGNPFGAPGSINDPSKQTQALKTDENGWRKSTDNIVANNLSTDEEHFLLLQVIEDYLARRYVEADADSVMCIRNLLSHWIQTLLAIDSEVVDRDIQRSKTVFDRNTKIKDFMRDLCIPQIVQSWWTILERCSDTTAQCLCLDAVAAFVDWIDVELVANDVFVPLVIARLGNKDTSEAAVRAVSALIQKGMPPSKKLSLVTALTDVMRSNHLISVNPNSDYEDVLRAGSLLSAVGSVLIDTYHK
;
A
#
# COMPACT_ATOMS: atom_id res chain seq x y z
N MET A 1 25.28 28.66 -21.02
CA MET A 1 26.50 27.88 -20.76
C MET A 1 26.10 26.74 -19.86
N THR A 2 26.21 25.54 -20.41
CA THR A 2 25.57 24.30 -19.97
C THR A 2 26.62 23.47 -19.27
N ALA A 3 26.53 23.25 -17.95
CA ALA A 3 27.35 22.26 -17.23
C ALA A 3 26.90 22.09 -15.75
N VAL A 4 25.67 21.65 -15.50
CA VAL A 4 25.29 21.04 -14.20
C VAL A 4 24.13 20.07 -14.47
N ASN A 5 24.36 18.85 -14.97
CA ASN A 5 23.36 17.74 -14.88
C ASN A 5 23.83 16.37 -15.42
N THR A 6 25.04 15.91 -15.10
CA THR A 6 25.49 14.60 -15.61
C THR A 6 26.18 13.68 -14.62
N ALA A 7 26.02 13.89 -13.30
CA ALA A 7 26.72 13.09 -12.29
C ALA A 7 25.83 12.25 -11.35
N LEU A 8 24.50 12.22 -11.52
CA LEU A 8 23.60 11.54 -10.58
C LEU A 8 23.02 10.20 -11.07
N ASN A 9 23.33 9.73 -12.28
CA ASN A 9 22.70 8.54 -12.89
C ASN A 9 23.59 7.29 -12.98
N GLY A 10 24.61 7.16 -12.14
CA GLY A 10 25.42 5.94 -12.10
C GLY A 10 24.81 4.90 -11.17
N ASN A 11 24.58 3.68 -11.65
CA ASN A 11 24.37 2.53 -10.76
C ASN A 11 25.55 2.50 -9.76
N PRO A 12 25.31 2.59 -8.43
CA PRO A 12 26.37 2.65 -7.44
C PRO A 12 27.23 1.38 -7.38
N PHE A 13 26.77 0.27 -7.98
CA PHE A 13 27.43 -1.03 -8.04
C PHE A 13 28.12 -1.34 -9.39
N GLY A 14 27.98 -0.48 -10.40
CA GLY A 14 28.62 -0.67 -11.71
C GLY A 14 28.01 -1.82 -12.53
N ALA A 15 28.58 -2.14 -13.69
CA ALA A 15 28.05 -3.18 -14.58
C ALA A 15 28.20 -4.60 -13.96
N PRO A 16 27.29 -5.55 -14.25
CA PRO A 16 27.37 -6.92 -13.75
C PRO A 16 28.69 -7.57 -14.15
N GLY A 17 29.54 -7.92 -13.16
CA GLY A 17 30.86 -8.53 -13.37
C GLY A 17 32.07 -7.67 -12.99
N SER A 18 31.87 -6.46 -12.46
CA SER A 18 32.96 -5.70 -11.81
C SER A 18 33.40 -6.39 -10.51
N ILE A 19 34.71 -6.50 -10.28
CA ILE A 19 35.34 -7.13 -9.09
C ILE A 19 35.22 -6.19 -7.87
N ASN A 20 34.08 -5.54 -7.67
CA ASN A 20 33.82 -4.75 -6.48
C ASN A 20 33.05 -5.60 -5.48
N ASP A 21 33.65 -5.80 -4.31
CA ASP A 21 33.06 -6.49 -3.17
C ASP A 21 31.80 -5.72 -2.72
N PRO A 22 30.58 -6.28 -2.91
CA PRO A 22 29.33 -5.57 -2.63
C PRO A 22 29.25 -5.12 -1.16
N SER A 23 29.83 -5.90 -0.24
CA SER A 23 29.82 -5.60 1.19
C SER A 23 30.62 -4.34 1.54
N LYS A 24 31.77 -4.13 0.87
CA LYS A 24 32.59 -2.93 1.04
C LYS A 24 31.90 -1.70 0.47
N GLN A 25 31.19 -1.87 -0.63
CA GLN A 25 30.46 -0.79 -1.31
C GLN A 25 29.26 -0.32 -0.46
N THR A 26 28.53 -1.25 0.16
CA THR A 26 27.48 -0.93 1.14
C THR A 26 28.03 -0.21 2.36
N GLN A 27 29.16 -0.67 2.91
CA GLN A 27 29.78 0.00 4.04
C GLN A 27 30.20 1.44 3.68
N ALA A 28 30.71 1.65 2.46
CA ALA A 28 31.02 2.98 1.95
C ALA A 28 29.76 3.86 1.83
N LEU A 29 28.65 3.31 1.30
CA LEU A 29 27.36 4.02 1.22
C LEU A 29 26.78 4.35 2.60
N LYS A 30 26.96 3.48 3.60
CA LYS A 30 26.53 3.78 4.99
C LYS A 30 27.33 4.92 5.61
N THR A 31 28.61 5.05 5.25
CA THR A 31 29.46 6.17 5.71
C THR A 31 29.27 7.45 4.91
N ASP A 32 28.74 7.37 3.69
CA ASP A 32 28.39 8.54 2.87
C ASP A 32 27.18 9.26 3.47
N GLU A 33 27.32 10.57 3.68
CA GLU A 33 26.26 11.44 4.20
C GLU A 33 24.96 11.28 3.39
N ASN A 34 25.09 11.16 2.06
CA ASN A 34 23.98 11.05 1.11
C ASN A 34 23.79 9.64 0.53
N GLY A 35 24.46 8.62 1.09
CA GLY A 35 24.36 7.25 0.57
C GLY A 35 22.94 6.69 0.61
N TRP A 36 22.16 7.05 1.63
CA TRP A 36 20.75 6.66 1.75
C TRP A 36 19.88 7.30 0.65
N ARG A 37 20.14 8.56 0.27
CA ARG A 37 19.40 9.26 -0.80
C ARG A 37 19.72 8.67 -2.17
N LYS A 38 21.00 8.36 -2.42
CA LYS A 38 21.37 7.59 -3.63
C LYS A 38 20.68 6.22 -3.65
N SER A 39 20.53 5.59 -2.49
CA SER A 39 19.87 4.29 -2.37
C SER A 39 18.37 4.38 -2.68
N THR A 40 17.68 5.39 -2.14
CA THR A 40 16.26 5.64 -2.46
C THR A 40 16.08 5.92 -3.95
N ASP A 41 16.95 6.72 -4.55
CA ASP A 41 16.83 7.12 -5.96
C ASP A 41 17.02 5.93 -6.89
N ASN A 42 17.97 5.02 -6.62
CA ASN A 42 18.16 3.82 -7.43
C ASN A 42 16.98 2.85 -7.34
N ILE A 43 16.40 2.67 -6.13
CA ILE A 43 15.22 1.82 -5.94
C ILE A 43 14.03 2.41 -6.71
N VAL A 44 13.74 3.71 -6.52
CA VAL A 44 12.59 4.37 -7.16
C VAL A 44 12.74 4.43 -8.68
N ALA A 45 13.95 4.60 -9.20
CA ALA A 45 14.24 4.56 -10.64
C ALA A 45 14.22 3.14 -11.22
N ASN A 46 14.00 2.11 -10.40
CA ASN A 46 14.11 0.69 -10.77
C ASN A 46 15.45 0.36 -11.45
N ASN A 47 16.53 1.02 -11.00
CA ASN A 47 17.88 0.85 -11.51
C ASN A 47 18.64 -0.18 -10.67
N LEU A 48 18.12 -1.40 -10.63
CA LEU A 48 18.61 -2.51 -9.82
C LEU A 48 19.09 -3.63 -10.75
N SER A 49 20.28 -4.19 -10.50
CA SER A 49 20.84 -5.28 -11.30
C SER A 49 20.64 -6.65 -10.67
N THR A 50 20.65 -6.75 -9.34
CA THR A 50 20.46 -8.03 -8.61
C THR A 50 19.64 -7.86 -7.33
N ASP A 51 19.11 -8.97 -6.79
CA ASP A 51 18.39 -8.98 -5.52
C ASP A 51 19.32 -8.62 -4.35
N GLU A 52 20.60 -9.03 -4.39
CA GLU A 52 21.58 -8.63 -3.38
C GLU A 52 21.79 -7.11 -3.39
N GLU A 53 21.87 -6.50 -4.58
CA GLU A 53 21.99 -5.04 -4.71
C GLU A 53 20.84 -4.32 -4.02
N HIS A 54 19.62 -4.77 -4.30
CA HIS A 54 18.41 -4.20 -3.69
C HIS A 54 18.43 -4.32 -2.17
N PHE A 55 18.79 -5.49 -1.64
CA PHE A 55 18.89 -5.71 -0.19
C PHE A 55 19.92 -4.77 0.45
N LEU A 56 21.08 -4.61 -0.18
CA LEU A 56 22.14 -3.73 0.32
C LEU A 56 21.70 -2.25 0.34
N LEU A 57 20.98 -1.77 -0.67
CA LEU A 57 20.42 -0.42 -0.70
C LEU A 57 19.38 -0.22 0.42
N LEU A 58 18.51 -1.20 0.65
CA LEU A 58 17.55 -1.17 1.76
C LEU A 58 18.25 -1.10 3.11
N GLN A 59 19.37 -1.80 3.30
CA GLN A 59 20.16 -1.73 4.54
C GLN A 59 20.79 -0.34 4.78
N VAL A 60 21.15 0.40 3.72
CA VAL A 60 21.66 1.78 3.85
C VAL A 60 20.53 2.72 4.28
N ILE A 61 19.34 2.53 3.73
CA ILE A 61 18.14 3.30 4.07
C ILE A 61 17.71 3.02 5.51
N GLU A 62 17.69 1.75 5.92
CA GLU A 62 17.39 1.34 7.30
C GLU A 62 18.34 2.00 8.31
N ASP A 63 19.65 2.02 8.03
CA ASP A 63 20.65 2.67 8.89
C ASP A 63 20.37 4.17 9.06
N TYR A 64 20.00 4.85 7.97
CA TYR A 64 19.59 6.25 8.00
C TYR A 64 18.30 6.46 8.81
N LEU A 65 17.28 5.65 8.57
CA LEU A 65 15.99 5.72 9.28
C LEU A 65 16.18 5.52 10.79
N ALA A 66 17.04 4.57 11.19
CA ALA A 66 17.28 4.25 12.58
C ALA A 66 18.09 5.32 13.33
N ARG A 67 18.98 6.06 12.65
CA ARG A 67 19.98 6.92 13.31
C ARG A 67 19.81 8.41 13.08
N ARG A 68 19.26 8.81 11.93
CA ARG A 68 19.33 10.20 11.44
C ARG A 68 17.97 10.79 11.06
N TYR A 69 16.96 9.96 10.80
CA TYR A 69 15.67 10.43 10.30
C TYR A 69 14.88 11.31 11.27
N VAL A 70 15.09 11.16 12.58
CA VAL A 70 14.40 12.00 13.60
C VAL A 70 14.72 13.50 13.44
N GLU A 71 15.92 13.82 12.95
CA GLU A 71 16.38 15.20 12.71
C GLU A 71 16.35 15.56 11.21
N ALA A 72 15.59 14.81 10.40
CA ALA A 72 15.53 15.01 8.95
C ALA A 72 14.93 16.36 8.57
N ASP A 73 15.54 17.01 7.57
CA ASP A 73 14.96 18.17 6.91
C ASP A 73 13.77 17.79 6.02
N ALA A 74 13.05 18.82 5.54
CA ALA A 74 11.87 18.63 4.70
C ALA A 74 12.17 17.83 3.42
N ASP A 75 13.30 18.09 2.78
CA ASP A 75 13.71 17.40 1.54
C ASP A 75 13.98 15.92 1.78
N SER A 76 14.56 15.58 2.93
CA SER A 76 14.84 14.20 3.30
C SER A 76 13.57 13.46 3.69
N VAL A 77 12.65 14.11 4.40
CA VAL A 77 11.31 13.58 4.67
C VAL A 77 10.56 13.30 3.36
N MET A 78 10.59 14.23 2.39
CA MET A 78 9.96 14.03 1.08
C MET A 78 10.57 12.85 0.31
N CYS A 79 11.89 12.70 0.35
CA CYS A 79 12.58 11.58 -0.29
C CYS A 79 12.13 10.22 0.27
N ILE A 80 12.04 10.09 1.61
CA ILE A 80 11.53 8.86 2.25
C ILE A 80 10.05 8.63 1.95
N ARG A 81 9.21 9.68 1.91
CA ARG A 81 7.80 9.55 1.51
C ARG A 81 7.64 9.07 0.07
N ASN A 82 8.52 9.52 -0.83
CA ASN A 82 8.53 9.05 -2.21
C ASN A 82 8.89 7.56 -2.29
N LEU A 83 9.91 7.11 -1.54
CA LEU A 83 10.24 5.69 -1.43
C LEU A 83 9.05 4.87 -0.90
N LEU A 84 8.38 5.34 0.16
CA LEU A 84 7.19 4.67 0.71
C LEU A 84 6.07 4.57 -0.33
N SER A 85 5.81 5.66 -1.05
CA SER A 85 4.78 5.68 -2.10
C SER A 85 5.12 4.71 -3.23
N HIS A 86 6.39 4.66 -3.65
CA HIS A 86 6.88 3.72 -4.65
C HIS A 86 6.66 2.26 -4.21
N TRP A 87 6.98 1.92 -2.97
CA TRP A 87 6.73 0.59 -2.42
C TRP A 87 5.25 0.17 -2.53
N ILE A 88 4.33 1.05 -2.15
CA ILE A 88 2.89 0.75 -2.21
C ILE A 88 2.42 0.66 -3.67
N GLN A 89 2.94 1.51 -4.56
CA GLN A 89 2.66 1.44 -5.99
C GLN A 89 3.17 0.12 -6.61
N THR A 90 4.28 -0.42 -6.14
CA THR A 90 4.73 -1.77 -6.54
C THR A 90 3.70 -2.83 -6.15
N LEU A 91 3.09 -2.74 -4.96
CA LEU A 91 2.00 -3.66 -4.57
C LEU A 91 0.81 -3.57 -5.52
N LEU A 92 0.41 -2.36 -5.91
CA LEU A 92 -0.68 -2.15 -6.86
C LEU A 92 -0.33 -2.67 -8.26
N ALA A 93 0.91 -2.52 -8.71
CA ALA A 93 1.38 -3.10 -9.97
C ALA A 93 1.39 -4.64 -9.93
N ILE A 94 1.71 -5.23 -8.78
CA ILE A 94 1.59 -6.69 -8.59
C ILE A 94 0.13 -7.12 -8.72
N ASP A 95 -0.81 -6.38 -8.14
CA ASP A 95 -2.24 -6.69 -8.25
C ASP A 95 -2.70 -6.72 -9.72
N SER A 96 -2.40 -5.68 -10.50
CA SER A 96 -2.80 -5.61 -11.91
C SER A 96 -2.20 -6.75 -12.75
N GLU A 97 -0.98 -7.18 -12.46
CA GLU A 97 -0.31 -8.23 -13.24
C GLU A 97 -0.66 -9.65 -12.79
N VAL A 98 -0.86 -9.85 -11.48
CA VAL A 98 -0.94 -11.18 -10.85
C VAL A 98 -2.35 -11.53 -10.39
N VAL A 99 -3.07 -10.59 -9.79
CA VAL A 99 -4.25 -10.87 -8.97
C VAL A 99 -5.55 -10.52 -9.69
N ASP A 100 -5.62 -9.35 -10.31
CA ASP A 100 -6.83 -8.76 -10.89
C ASP A 100 -7.54 -9.79 -11.79
N ARG A 101 -8.76 -10.19 -11.42
CA ARG A 101 -9.50 -11.27 -12.09
C ARG A 101 -10.25 -10.81 -13.33
N ASP A 102 -10.44 -9.50 -13.51
CA ASP A 102 -11.19 -8.94 -14.63
C ASP A 102 -10.33 -8.93 -15.90
N ILE A 103 -9.01 -8.98 -15.75
CA ILE A 103 -8.08 -9.14 -16.86
C ILE A 103 -8.08 -10.61 -17.34
N GLN A 104 -8.59 -10.81 -18.55
CA GLN A 104 -8.54 -12.12 -19.23
C GLN A 104 -7.09 -12.53 -19.51
N ARG A 105 -6.64 -13.63 -18.90
CA ARG A 105 -5.29 -14.18 -19.07
C ARG A 105 -5.34 -15.57 -19.67
N SER A 106 -4.26 -15.95 -20.37
CA SER A 106 -4.09 -17.33 -20.83
C SER A 106 -4.01 -18.28 -19.65
N LYS A 107 -4.39 -19.55 -19.87
CA LYS A 107 -4.35 -20.58 -18.83
C LYS A 107 -2.97 -20.69 -18.16
N THR A 108 -1.89 -20.66 -18.95
CA THR A 108 -0.52 -20.73 -18.44
C THR A 108 -0.18 -19.57 -17.52
N VAL A 109 -0.58 -18.34 -17.88
CA VAL A 109 -0.33 -17.15 -17.05
C VAL A 109 -1.17 -17.20 -15.78
N PHE A 110 -2.43 -17.60 -15.88
CA PHE A 110 -3.30 -17.78 -14.71
C PHE A 110 -2.74 -18.81 -13.71
N ASP A 111 -2.26 -19.96 -14.20
CA ASP A 111 -1.68 -21.01 -13.35
C ASP A 111 -0.38 -20.53 -12.68
N ARG A 112 0.46 -19.77 -13.40
CA ARG A 112 1.66 -19.12 -12.84
C ARG A 112 1.30 -18.10 -11.76
N ASN A 113 0.35 -17.21 -12.06
CA ASN A 113 -0.07 -16.16 -11.14
C ASN A 113 -0.71 -16.73 -9.87
N THR A 114 -1.41 -17.86 -9.98
CA THR A 114 -1.93 -18.60 -8.84
C THR A 114 -0.81 -19.03 -7.90
N LYS A 115 0.25 -19.64 -8.44
CA LYS A 115 1.43 -19.99 -7.63
C LYS A 115 2.07 -18.78 -6.96
N ILE A 116 2.23 -17.67 -7.69
CA ILE A 116 2.81 -16.43 -7.13
C ILE A 116 1.98 -15.95 -5.95
N LYS A 117 0.66 -15.83 -6.10
CA LYS A 117 -0.21 -15.34 -5.01
C LYS A 117 -0.17 -16.27 -3.80
N ASP A 118 -0.13 -17.59 -4.00
CA ASP A 118 -0.07 -18.55 -2.90
C ASP A 118 1.27 -18.43 -2.15
N PHE A 119 2.40 -18.32 -2.86
CA PHE A 119 3.69 -18.06 -2.23
C PHE A 119 3.72 -16.72 -1.49
N MET A 120 3.13 -15.67 -2.05
CA MET A 120 3.03 -14.38 -1.36
C MET A 120 2.23 -14.50 -0.06
N ARG A 121 1.10 -15.23 -0.10
CA ARG A 121 0.23 -15.44 1.07
C ARG A 121 1.01 -16.10 2.21
N ASP A 122 1.86 -17.07 1.90
CA ASP A 122 2.63 -17.82 2.88
C ASP A 122 3.86 -17.06 3.39
N LEU A 123 4.50 -16.24 2.55
CA LEU A 123 5.80 -15.65 2.87
C LEU A 123 5.73 -14.20 3.37
N CYS A 124 4.94 -13.33 2.74
CA CYS A 124 5.07 -11.89 2.93
C CYS A 124 3.77 -11.15 3.25
N ILE A 125 2.60 -11.71 2.96
CA ILE A 125 1.32 -11.02 3.20
C ILE A 125 1.11 -10.59 4.65
N PRO A 126 1.43 -11.39 5.70
CA PRO A 126 1.31 -10.92 7.08
C PRO A 126 2.14 -9.65 7.37
N GLN A 127 3.34 -9.57 6.82
CA GLN A 127 4.23 -8.41 6.98
C GLN A 127 3.73 -7.20 6.17
N ILE A 128 3.18 -7.43 4.99
CA ILE A 128 2.54 -6.40 4.16
C ILE A 128 1.32 -5.81 4.89
N VAL A 129 0.45 -6.65 5.45
CA VAL A 129 -0.72 -6.18 6.24
C VAL A 129 -0.26 -5.38 7.46
N GLN A 130 0.79 -5.82 8.15
CA GLN A 130 1.38 -5.06 9.25
C GLN A 130 1.91 -3.69 8.81
N SER A 131 2.48 -3.60 7.60
CA SER A 131 2.90 -2.33 7.02
C SER A 131 1.70 -1.42 6.74
N TRP A 132 0.59 -1.95 6.22
CA TRP A 132 -0.63 -1.17 6.00
C TRP A 132 -1.19 -0.61 7.30
N TRP A 133 -1.26 -1.44 8.34
CA TRP A 133 -1.67 -0.98 9.66
C TRP A 133 -0.78 0.16 10.16
N THR A 134 0.54 0.00 10.04
CA THR A 134 1.51 1.01 10.48
C THR A 134 1.37 2.32 9.70
N ILE A 135 1.14 2.26 8.38
CA ILE A 135 0.93 3.43 7.53
C ILE A 135 -0.35 4.16 7.94
N LEU A 136 -1.46 3.45 8.06
CA LEU A 136 -2.75 4.07 8.39
C LEU A 136 -2.79 4.63 9.82
N GLU A 137 -2.08 4.02 10.76
CA GLU A 137 -2.03 4.44 12.16
C GLU A 137 -1.03 5.59 12.40
N ARG A 138 0.17 5.53 11.81
CA ARG A 138 1.30 6.40 12.18
C ARG A 138 1.72 7.40 11.11
N CYS A 139 1.36 7.18 9.85
CA CYS A 139 1.78 8.08 8.79
C CYS A 139 0.82 9.26 8.67
N SER A 140 1.33 10.49 8.67
CA SER A 140 0.51 11.68 8.42
C SER A 140 0.39 12.02 6.92
N ASP A 141 1.10 11.31 6.06
CA ASP A 141 1.10 11.57 4.61
C ASP A 141 -0.17 11.00 3.97
N THR A 142 -1.05 11.89 3.53
CA THR A 142 -2.33 11.52 2.92
C THR A 142 -2.16 10.68 1.67
N THR A 143 -1.17 11.00 0.82
CA THR A 143 -0.91 10.24 -0.42
C THR A 143 -0.58 8.78 -0.10
N ALA A 144 0.34 8.54 0.84
CA ALA A 144 0.67 7.20 1.30
C ALA A 144 -0.54 6.48 1.92
N GLN A 145 -1.37 7.18 2.72
CA GLN A 145 -2.62 6.60 3.25
C GLN A 145 -3.59 6.19 2.13
N CYS A 146 -3.80 7.03 1.12
CA CYS A 146 -4.68 6.71 0.00
C CYS A 146 -4.16 5.52 -0.82
N LEU A 147 -2.88 5.51 -1.17
CA LEU A 147 -2.26 4.37 -1.86
C LEU A 147 -2.37 3.08 -1.03
N CYS A 148 -2.20 3.19 0.29
CA CYS A 148 -2.34 2.05 1.20
C CYS A 148 -3.77 1.51 1.23
N LEU A 149 -4.79 2.39 1.27
CA LEU A 149 -6.19 2.00 1.22
C LEU A 149 -6.53 1.32 -0.12
N ASP A 150 -5.96 1.81 -1.22
CA ASP A 150 -6.12 1.18 -2.54
C ASP A 150 -5.49 -0.21 -2.58
N ALA A 151 -4.29 -0.37 -1.99
CA ALA A 151 -3.66 -1.68 -1.86
C ALA A 151 -4.50 -2.64 -1.00
N VAL A 152 -5.10 -2.15 0.08
CA VAL A 152 -6.06 -2.93 0.89
C VAL A 152 -7.24 -3.36 0.01
N ALA A 153 -7.87 -2.44 -0.72
CA ALA A 153 -9.02 -2.76 -1.57
C ALA A 153 -8.71 -3.85 -2.59
N ALA A 154 -7.53 -3.80 -3.21
CA ALA A 154 -7.06 -4.77 -4.19
C ALA A 154 -6.76 -6.16 -3.58
N PHE A 155 -6.11 -6.20 -2.42
CA PHE A 155 -5.58 -7.47 -1.89
C PHE A 155 -6.59 -8.24 -1.04
N VAL A 156 -7.56 -7.54 -0.43
CA VAL A 156 -8.48 -8.09 0.56
C VAL A 156 -9.21 -9.34 0.07
N ASP A 157 -9.60 -9.45 -1.20
CA ASP A 157 -10.36 -10.61 -1.71
C ASP A 157 -9.61 -11.94 -1.50
N TRP A 158 -8.30 -11.95 -1.76
CA TRP A 158 -7.52 -13.19 -1.83
C TRP A 158 -6.59 -13.41 -0.64
N ILE A 159 -6.42 -12.48 0.30
CA ILE A 159 -5.61 -12.75 1.50
C ILE A 159 -6.40 -13.48 2.59
N ASP A 160 -5.74 -13.91 3.66
CA ASP A 160 -6.42 -14.49 4.82
C ASP A 160 -7.38 -13.46 5.45
N VAL A 161 -8.61 -13.90 5.75
CA VAL A 161 -9.65 -13.09 6.38
C VAL A 161 -9.25 -12.63 7.78
N GLU A 162 -8.49 -13.43 8.53
CA GLU A 162 -8.15 -13.11 9.92
C GLU A 162 -7.15 -11.94 10.02
N LEU A 163 -6.37 -11.70 8.96
CA LEU A 163 -5.42 -10.59 8.89
C LEU A 163 -6.10 -9.23 8.81
N VAL A 164 -7.28 -9.15 8.17
CA VAL A 164 -7.94 -7.87 7.86
C VAL A 164 -9.32 -7.71 8.47
N ALA A 165 -10.05 -8.80 8.75
CA ALA A 165 -11.37 -8.78 9.36
C ALA A 165 -11.28 -9.07 10.87
N ASN A 166 -10.61 -8.18 11.59
CA ASN A 166 -10.43 -8.23 13.04
C ASN A 166 -10.71 -6.86 13.68
N ASP A 167 -10.86 -6.84 15.01
CA ASP A 167 -11.25 -5.67 15.80
C ASP A 167 -10.17 -4.57 15.87
N VAL A 168 -9.02 -4.77 15.24
CA VAL A 168 -7.92 -3.81 15.18
C VAL A 168 -7.86 -3.15 13.79
N PHE A 169 -7.84 -3.95 12.73
CA PHE A 169 -7.66 -3.46 11.37
C PHE A 169 -8.94 -2.82 10.80
N VAL A 170 -10.09 -3.42 11.06
CA VAL A 170 -11.38 -2.90 10.56
C VAL A 170 -11.66 -1.48 11.03
N PRO A 171 -11.59 -1.15 12.33
CA PRO A 171 -11.86 0.21 12.79
C PRO A 171 -10.88 1.24 12.20
N LEU A 172 -9.62 0.84 11.98
CA LEU A 172 -8.59 1.69 11.39
C LEU A 172 -8.95 2.13 9.97
N VAL A 173 -9.40 1.20 9.12
CA VAL A 173 -9.83 1.50 7.75
C VAL A 173 -11.12 2.33 7.75
N ILE A 174 -12.10 1.95 8.59
CA ILE A 174 -13.37 2.67 8.71
C ILE A 174 -13.16 4.13 9.17
N ALA A 175 -12.23 4.38 10.09
CA ALA A 175 -11.92 5.73 10.56
C ALA A 175 -11.45 6.69 9.46
N ARG A 176 -10.90 6.16 8.35
CA ARG A 176 -10.46 6.98 7.20
C ARG A 176 -11.62 7.54 6.37
N LEU A 177 -12.83 7.01 6.53
CA LEU A 177 -14.01 7.54 5.84
C LEU A 177 -14.39 8.96 6.30
N GLY A 178 -14.02 9.34 7.53
CA GLY A 178 -14.32 10.67 8.08
C GLY A 178 -13.39 11.79 7.59
N ASN A 179 -12.27 11.44 6.94
CA ASN A 179 -11.33 12.42 6.39
C ASN A 179 -11.61 12.60 4.88
N LYS A 180 -11.92 13.83 4.47
CA LYS A 180 -12.24 14.17 3.07
C LYS A 180 -11.15 13.75 2.09
N ASP A 181 -9.88 13.89 2.47
CA ASP A 181 -8.77 13.62 1.54
C ASP A 181 -8.51 12.13 1.34
N THR A 182 -8.92 11.28 2.30
CA THR A 182 -8.78 9.82 2.21
C THR A 182 -10.08 9.10 1.91
N SER A 183 -11.21 9.82 1.95
CA SER A 183 -12.54 9.22 1.96
C SER A 183 -12.81 8.35 0.74
N GLU A 184 -12.38 8.75 -0.45
CA GLU A 184 -12.64 8.00 -1.68
C GLU A 184 -11.94 6.63 -1.67
N ALA A 185 -10.63 6.62 -1.37
CA ALA A 185 -9.86 5.39 -1.23
C ALA A 185 -10.40 4.51 -0.08
N ALA A 186 -10.82 5.14 1.03
CA ALA A 186 -11.44 4.45 2.15
C ALA A 186 -12.76 3.77 1.77
N VAL A 187 -13.61 4.41 0.95
CA VAL A 187 -14.84 3.78 0.44
C VAL A 187 -14.52 2.52 -0.36
N ARG A 188 -13.51 2.57 -1.24
CA ARG A 188 -13.08 1.39 -2.02
C ARG A 188 -12.58 0.27 -1.09
N ALA A 189 -11.72 0.59 -0.14
CA ALA A 189 -11.17 -0.36 0.82
C ALA A 189 -12.26 -1.03 1.69
N VAL A 190 -13.15 -0.22 2.28
CA VAL A 190 -14.24 -0.72 3.12
C VAL A 190 -15.22 -1.56 2.32
N SER A 191 -15.56 -1.15 1.09
CA SER A 191 -16.46 -1.91 0.22
C SER A 191 -15.90 -3.30 -0.08
N ALA A 192 -14.60 -3.38 -0.40
CA ALA A 192 -13.91 -4.66 -0.60
C ALA A 192 -13.90 -5.53 0.68
N LEU A 193 -13.65 -4.92 1.85
CA LEU A 193 -13.65 -5.62 3.14
C LEU A 193 -15.01 -6.26 3.47
N ILE A 194 -16.11 -5.54 3.28
CA ILE A 194 -17.44 -6.09 3.59
C ILE A 194 -17.90 -7.14 2.57
N GLN A 195 -17.41 -7.06 1.34
CA GLN A 195 -17.68 -8.05 0.29
C GLN A 195 -16.92 -9.35 0.51
N LYS A 196 -15.74 -9.31 1.15
CA LYS A 196 -14.92 -10.51 1.44
C LYS A 196 -15.75 -11.64 2.04
N GLY A 197 -15.48 -12.86 1.57
CA GLY A 197 -16.08 -14.07 2.14
C GLY A 197 -15.65 -14.27 3.60
N MET A 198 -16.61 -14.22 4.52
CA MET A 198 -16.39 -14.47 5.96
C MET A 198 -17.68 -14.98 6.62
N PRO A 199 -17.61 -15.59 7.82
CA PRO A 199 -18.80 -16.09 8.52
C PRO A 199 -19.87 -15.00 8.71
N PRO A 200 -21.18 -15.33 8.61
CA PRO A 200 -22.26 -14.35 8.72
C PRO A 200 -22.21 -13.49 9.99
N SER A 201 -21.84 -14.08 11.13
CA SER A 201 -21.70 -13.34 12.40
C SER A 201 -20.65 -12.23 12.34
N LYS A 202 -19.44 -12.54 11.83
CA LYS A 202 -18.38 -11.54 11.64
C LYS A 202 -18.79 -10.48 10.62
N LYS A 203 -19.41 -10.90 9.51
CA LYS A 203 -19.89 -10.01 8.44
C LYS A 203 -20.94 -9.02 8.94
N LEU A 204 -21.94 -9.49 9.68
CA LEU A 204 -22.98 -8.63 10.26
C LEU A 204 -22.40 -7.66 11.29
N SER A 205 -21.46 -8.09 12.13
CA SER A 205 -20.77 -7.21 13.08
C SER A 205 -20.04 -6.07 12.36
N LEU A 206 -19.28 -6.42 11.31
CA LEU A 206 -18.55 -5.45 10.48
C LEU A 206 -19.49 -4.46 9.79
N VAL A 207 -20.56 -4.94 9.14
CA VAL A 207 -21.54 -4.08 8.46
C VAL A 207 -22.28 -3.17 9.45
N THR A 208 -22.56 -3.66 10.66
CA THR A 208 -23.20 -2.85 11.72
C THR A 208 -22.28 -1.71 12.15
N ALA A 209 -21.02 -2.02 12.48
CA ALA A 209 -20.03 -1.00 12.86
C ALA A 209 -19.82 0.05 11.77
N LEU A 210 -19.74 -0.38 10.51
CA LEU A 210 -19.66 0.53 9.37
C LEU A 210 -20.90 1.45 9.28
N THR A 211 -22.10 0.88 9.42
CA THR A 211 -23.33 1.67 9.34
C THR A 211 -23.41 2.70 10.47
N ASP A 212 -22.95 2.36 11.67
CA ASP A 212 -22.90 3.29 12.80
C ASP A 212 -21.93 4.45 12.54
N VAL A 213 -20.75 4.19 11.97
CA VAL A 213 -19.79 5.24 11.58
C VAL A 213 -20.36 6.11 10.46
N MET A 214 -21.02 5.51 9.46
CA MET A 214 -21.68 6.22 8.36
C MET A 214 -22.74 7.19 8.88
N ARG A 215 -23.57 6.77 9.84
CA ARG A 215 -24.59 7.62 10.46
C ARG A 215 -23.95 8.72 11.31
N SER A 216 -22.99 8.37 12.17
CA SER A 216 -22.38 9.29 13.12
C SER A 216 -21.57 10.41 12.45
N ASN A 217 -20.95 10.13 11.30
CA ASN A 217 -20.16 11.10 10.54
C ASN A 217 -20.93 11.71 9.36
N HIS A 218 -22.25 11.51 9.29
CA HIS A 218 -23.11 12.02 8.22
C HIS A 218 -22.65 11.63 6.79
N LEU A 219 -21.94 10.51 6.63
CA LEU A 219 -21.31 10.09 5.36
C LEU A 219 -22.31 9.68 4.27
N ILE A 220 -23.55 9.41 4.67
CA ILE A 220 -24.67 9.06 3.78
C ILE A 220 -25.72 10.17 3.66
N SER A 221 -25.44 11.35 4.21
CA SER A 221 -26.37 12.49 4.15
C SER A 221 -26.19 13.24 2.85
N VAL A 222 -27.12 13.05 1.91
CA VAL A 222 -27.15 13.76 0.63
C VAL A 222 -28.28 14.79 0.64
N ASN A 223 -27.99 16.02 0.19
CA ASN A 223 -28.97 17.10 0.06
C ASN A 223 -28.76 17.85 -1.27
N PRO A 224 -29.67 18.77 -1.67
CA PRO A 224 -29.57 19.47 -2.96
C PRO A 224 -28.29 20.31 -3.17
N ASN A 225 -27.55 20.62 -2.10
CA ASN A 225 -26.27 21.34 -2.17
C ASN A 225 -25.04 20.43 -2.03
N SER A 226 -25.24 19.11 -1.89
CA SER A 226 -24.12 18.15 -1.84
C SER A 226 -23.35 18.19 -3.16
N ASP A 227 -22.03 18.16 -3.07
CA ASP A 227 -21.19 18.03 -4.25
C ASP A 227 -21.20 16.61 -4.82
N TYR A 228 -20.59 16.43 -5.98
CA TYR A 228 -20.54 15.15 -6.67
C TYR A 228 -19.85 14.06 -5.84
N GLU A 229 -18.79 14.41 -5.10
CA GLU A 229 -18.02 13.48 -4.27
C GLU A 229 -18.84 12.98 -3.08
N ASP A 230 -19.61 13.87 -2.45
CA ASP A 230 -20.53 13.52 -1.36
C ASP A 230 -21.61 12.54 -1.82
N VAL A 231 -22.19 12.78 -3.00
CA VAL A 231 -23.21 11.91 -3.58
C VAL A 231 -22.62 10.54 -3.93
N LEU A 232 -21.46 10.51 -4.59
CA LEU A 232 -20.78 9.28 -5.00
C LEU A 232 -20.39 8.43 -3.78
N ARG A 233 -19.81 9.05 -2.76
CA ARG A 233 -19.45 8.38 -1.50
C ARG A 233 -20.67 7.73 -0.84
N ALA A 234 -21.74 8.49 -0.66
CA ALA A 234 -22.96 8.01 -0.03
C ALA A 234 -23.58 6.85 -0.82
N GLY A 235 -23.69 7.01 -2.15
CA GLY A 235 -24.24 6.00 -3.04
C GLY A 235 -23.43 4.69 -3.03
N SER A 236 -22.10 4.78 -3.14
CA SER A 236 -21.23 3.60 -3.11
C SER A 236 -21.32 2.84 -1.78
N LEU A 237 -21.29 3.55 -0.65
CA LEU A 237 -21.41 2.91 0.66
C LEU A 237 -22.77 2.24 0.87
N LEU A 238 -23.86 2.93 0.51
CA LEU A 238 -25.22 2.37 0.61
C LEU A 238 -25.39 1.14 -0.29
N SER A 239 -24.88 1.20 -1.51
CA SER A 239 -24.91 0.08 -2.46
C SER A 239 -24.13 -1.13 -1.93
N ALA A 240 -22.92 -0.90 -1.41
CA ALA A 240 -22.07 -1.97 -0.88
C ALA A 240 -22.71 -2.62 0.36
N VAL A 241 -23.19 -1.82 1.31
CA VAL A 241 -23.89 -2.32 2.52
C VAL A 241 -25.17 -3.07 2.13
N GLY A 242 -26.00 -2.50 1.26
CA GLY A 242 -27.25 -3.12 0.82
C GLY A 242 -27.01 -4.47 0.14
N SER A 243 -26.05 -4.54 -0.77
CA SER A 243 -25.67 -5.78 -1.46
C SER A 243 -25.24 -6.87 -0.47
N VAL A 244 -24.36 -6.52 0.48
CA VAL A 244 -23.86 -7.48 1.48
C VAL A 244 -24.98 -7.98 2.40
N LEU A 245 -25.89 -7.11 2.82
CA LEU A 245 -27.02 -7.51 3.68
C LEU A 245 -27.98 -8.47 2.97
N ILE A 246 -28.30 -8.18 1.69
CA ILE A 246 -29.14 -9.07 0.87
C ILE A 246 -28.45 -10.43 0.69
N ASP A 247 -27.17 -10.43 0.32
CA ASP A 247 -26.40 -11.67 0.13
C ASP A 247 -26.29 -12.51 1.41
N THR A 248 -26.22 -11.85 2.57
CA THR A 248 -26.12 -12.51 3.87
C THR A 248 -27.46 -13.12 4.29
N TYR A 249 -28.60 -12.53 3.89
CA TYR A 249 -29.92 -13.10 4.16
C TYR A 249 -30.20 -14.38 3.36
N HIS A 250 -29.62 -14.50 2.16
CA HIS A 250 -29.83 -15.64 1.27
C HIS A 250 -28.89 -16.84 1.52
N LYS A 251 -27.96 -16.74 2.48
CA LYS A 251 -26.99 -17.78 2.85
C LYS A 251 -27.29 -18.35 4.23
#